data_AF-A0A381I9I2-F1
#
_entry.id   AF-A0A381I9I2-F1
#
_cell.length_a   1.000
_cell.length_b   1.000
_cell.length_c   1.000
_cell.angle_alpha   90.00
_cell.angle_beta   90.00
_cell.angle_gamma   90.00
#
_symmetry.space_group_name_H-M   'P 1'
#
loop_
_entity.id
_entity.type
_entity.pdbx_description
1 polymer ?
#
loop_
_entity_poly.entity_id
_entity_poly.type
_entity_poly.pdbx_seq_one_letter_code
_entity_poly.pdbx_strand_id
1 'polypeptide(L)' 'MEILRVENLTKSYGKNETKVDAIKNVSLSVEKGTFIAITGPKWKW' A
#
# COMPACT_ATOMS: atom_id res chain seq x y z
N MET A 1 15.23 5.76 14.50
CA MET A 1 13.98 5.49 15.25
C MET A 1 12.86 5.41 14.23
N GLU A 2 12.22 4.25 14.09
CA GLU A 2 11.09 4.05 13.18
C GLU A 2 9.88 4.90 13.65
N ILE A 3 9.19 5.56 12.72
CA ILE A 3 8.00 6.38 13.01
C ILE A 3 6.72 5.77 12.41
N LEU A 4 6.85 4.97 11.36
CA LEU A 4 5.73 4.26 10.75
C LEU A 4 6.20 2.87 10.30
N ARG A 5 5.38 1.86 10.61
CA ARG A 5 5.54 0.48 10.15
C ARG A 5 4.20 -0.05 9.72
N VAL A 6 4.21 -0.69 8.57
CA VAL A 6 3.07 -1.37 7.97
C VAL A 6 3.55 -2.75 7.54
N GLU A 7 2.80 -3.78 7.91
CA GLU A 7 3.12 -5.16 7.58
C GLU A 7 1.94 -5.81 6.87
N ASN A 8 2.22 -6.43 5.72
CA ASN A 8 1.27 -7.22 4.94
C ASN A 8 -0.07 -6.50 4.67
N LEU A 9 -0.03 -5.17 4.49
CA LEU A 9 -1.23 -4.36 4.27
C LEU A 9 -1.89 -4.79 2.96
N THR A 10 -3.15 -5.16 3.09
CA THR A 10 -3.99 -5.55 1.97
C THR A 10 -5.29 -4.78 2.04
N LYS A 11 -5.70 -4.21 0.91
CA LYS A 11 -6.99 -3.57 0.75
C LYS A 11 -7.62 -4.07 -0.54
N SER A 12 -8.73 -4.77 -0.40
CA SER A 12 -9.53 -5.24 -1.53
C SER A 12 -10.87 -4.51 -1.56
N TYR A 13 -11.41 -4.35 -2.77
CA TYR A 13 -12.74 -3.83 -3.04
C TYR A 13 -13.52 -4.82 -3.90
N GLY A 14 -14.85 -4.75 -3.89
CA GLY A 14 -15.70 -5.70 -4.60
C GLY A 14 -15.79 -7.09 -3.94
N LYS A 15 -16.48 -8.02 -4.60
CA LYS A 15 -16.68 -9.40 -4.14
C LYS A 15 -16.70 -10.36 -5.32
N ASN A 16 -16.39 -11.64 -5.07
CA ASN A 16 -16.36 -12.70 -6.09
C ASN A 16 -15.54 -12.26 -7.32
N GLU A 17 -16.13 -12.30 -8.51
CA GLU A 17 -15.51 -11.95 -9.78
C GLU A 17 -15.16 -10.46 -9.91
N THR A 18 -15.77 -9.59 -9.09
CA THR A 18 -15.48 -8.15 -9.08
C THR A 18 -14.43 -7.76 -8.04
N LYS A 19 -13.80 -8.74 -7.37
CA LYS A 19 -12.80 -8.46 -6.34
C LYS A 19 -11.53 -7.87 -6.98
N VAL A 20 -11.14 -6.69 -6.53
CA VAL A 20 -9.90 -6.01 -6.91
C VAL A 20 -9.04 -5.79 -5.67
N ASP A 21 -7.79 -6.23 -5.71
CA ASP A 21 -6.80 -5.95 -4.67
C ASP A 21 -6.10 -4.61 -4.99
N ALA A 22 -6.60 -3.51 -4.41
CA ALA A 22 -6.02 -2.18 -4.61
C ALA A 22 -4.67 -1.99 -3.90
N ILE A 23 -4.49 -2.68 -2.77
CA ILE A 23 -3.20 -2.83 -2.10
C ILE A 23 -3.04 -4.32 -1.85
N LYS A 24 -1.94 -4.93 -2.31
CA LYS A 24 -1.72 -6.37 -2.23
C LYS A 24 -0.44 -6.67 -1.46
N ASN A 25 -0.60 -7.09 -0.19
CA ASN A 25 0.49 -7.55 0.68
C ASN A 25 1.70 -6.60 0.74
N VAL A 26 1.46 -5.31 1.00
CA VAL A 26 2.51 -4.30 1.05
C VAL A 26 3.05 -4.17 2.47
N SER A 27 4.36 -4.25 2.63
CA SER A 27 5.07 -3.94 3.87
C SER A 27 5.97 -2.72 3.65
N LEU A 28 5.94 -1.76 4.58
CA LEU A 28 6.67 -0.50 4.51
C LEU A 28 7.09 -0.08 5.91
N SER A 29 8.35 0.33 6.07
CA SER A 29 8.83 1.05 7.25
C SER A 29 9.34 2.42 6.85
N VAL A 30 9.18 3.40 7.75
CA VAL A 30 9.64 4.77 7.57
C VAL A 30 10.37 5.21 8.83
N GLU A 31 11.57 5.74 8.63
CA GLU A 31 12.38 6.31 9.70
C GLU A 31 12.01 7.75 9.98
N LYS A 32 12.09 8.14 11.26
CA LYS A 32 11.87 9.52 11.69
C LYS A 32 12.92 10.44 11.03
N GLY A 33 12.45 11.53 10.42
CA GLY A 33 13.29 12.52 9.75
C GLY A 33 13.47 12.30 8.25
N THR A 34 12.89 11.22 7.70
CA THR A 34 12.95 10.91 6.27
C THR A 34 11.81 11.58 5.50
N PHE A 35 12.13 12.15 4.34
CA PHE A 35 11.15 12.59 3.35
C PHE A 35 10.91 11.49 2.32
N ILE A 36 9.67 11.13 2.07
CA ILE A 36 9.29 10.04 1.16
C ILE A 36 8.24 10.54 0.18
N ALA A 37 8.38 10.14 -1.09
CA ALA A 37 7.35 10.32 -2.12
C ALA A 37 6.82 8.94 -2.56
N ILE A 38 5.49 8.81 -2.63
CA ILE A 38 4.83 7.64 -3.21
C ILE A 38 4.40 8.03 -4.63
N THR A 39 4.88 7.29 -5.62
CA THR A 39 4.60 7.53 -7.03
C THR A 39 4.12 6.27 -7.72
N GLY A 40 3.29 6.41 -8.75
CA GLY A 40 2.87 5.30 -9.57
C GLY A 40 2.05 5.76 -10.78
N PRO A 41 1.93 4.92 -11.80
CA PRO A 41 1.02 5.19 -12.91
C PRO A 41 -0.44 5.20 -12.41
N LYS A 42 -1.33 5.84 -13.18
CA LYS A 42 -2.76 5.67 -12.93
C LYS A 42 -3.15 4.21 -13.17
N TRP A 43 -3.88 3.63 -12.23
CA TRP A 43 -4.46 2.29 -12.40
C TRP A 43 -5.32 2.28 -13.67
N LYS A 44 -4.98 1.40 -14.61
CA LYS A 44 -5.81 1.09 -15.78
C LYS A 44 -6.65 -0.14 -15.42
N TRP A 45 -7.94 -0.05 -15.75
CA TRP A 45 -8.93 -1.10 -15.60
C TRP A 45 -8.45 -2.43 -16.19
#